data_AF-A0A920F990-F1
#
_entry.id   AF-A0A920F990-F1
#
_cell.length_a   1.000
_cell.length_b   1.000
_cell.length_c   1.000
_cell.angle_alpha   90.00
_cell.angle_beta   90.00
_cell.angle_gamma   90.00
#
_symmetry.space_group_name_H-M   'P 1'
#
loop_
_entity.id
_entity.type
_entity.pdbx_description
1 polymer ?
#
loop_
_entity_poly.entity_id
_entity_poly.type
_entity_poly.pdbx_seq_one_letter_code
_entity_poly.pdbx_strand_id
1 'polypeptide(L)'
;MRLDILGVNVKTRWETIAEIATRRTKARLRPFDDLHFLMTLAMSERFVEAEELFSSMQDFVANSDKEEVTLNGVYEMAAIPVGQALISYARGDYDTVVDIMIEARYSMRVLGGSWAQRDVWVRMLIDSAIKSGRAKVAIGLLAERLAAQPSSAPSWHLYSEELRKIGATLEAEKARLKGESLLVQ
;
A
#
# COMPACT_ATOMS: atom_id res chain seq x y z
N MET A 1 0.57 -6.93 -6.38
CA MET A 1 0.07 -5.63 -5.89
C MET A 1 0.10 -4.56 -6.98
N ARG A 2 1.27 -4.10 -7.46
CA ARG A 2 1.29 -3.02 -8.49
C ARG A 2 0.51 -3.32 -9.77
N LEU A 3 0.68 -4.52 -10.32
CA LEU A 3 -0.06 -4.98 -11.51
C LEU A 3 -1.55 -5.20 -11.20
N ASP A 4 -1.84 -5.71 -10.00
CA ASP A 4 -3.19 -5.94 -9.49
C ASP A 4 -4.00 -4.64 -9.40
N ILE A 5 -3.42 -3.58 -8.83
CA ILE A 5 -3.98 -2.23 -8.79
C ILE A 5 -4.28 -1.69 -10.19
N LEU A 6 -3.48 -2.07 -11.19
CA LEU A 6 -3.67 -1.68 -12.59
C LEU A 6 -4.69 -2.59 -13.33
N GLY A 7 -5.38 -3.49 -12.61
CA GLY A 7 -6.38 -4.39 -13.18
C GLY A 7 -5.80 -5.58 -13.95
N VAL A 8 -4.48 -5.81 -13.89
CA VAL A 8 -3.87 -6.98 -14.52
C VAL A 8 -4.10 -8.20 -13.64
N ASN A 9 -4.70 -9.25 -14.21
CA ASN A 9 -4.94 -10.50 -13.49
C ASN A 9 -3.61 -11.16 -13.07
N VAL A 10 -3.35 -11.18 -11.77
CA VAL A 10 -2.16 -11.79 -11.16
C VAL A 10 -2.50 -12.88 -10.13
N LYS A 11 -3.74 -13.41 -10.14
CA LYS A 11 -4.22 -14.36 -9.13
C LYS A 11 -3.28 -15.55 -8.93
N THR A 12 -2.87 -16.22 -10.01
CA THR A 12 -1.95 -17.38 -9.93
C THR A 12 -0.59 -17.02 -9.33
N ARG A 13 -0.09 -15.80 -9.55
CA ARG A 13 1.17 -15.34 -8.96
C ARG A 13 1.05 -15.15 -7.45
N TRP A 14 -0.11 -14.68 -6.99
CA TRP A 14 -0.39 -14.57 -5.56
C TRP A 14 -0.46 -15.95 -4.91
N GLU A 15 -1.20 -16.89 -5.51
CA GLU A 15 -1.37 -18.26 -5.01
C GLU A 15 -0.02 -18.96 -4.78
N THR A 16 0.91 -18.90 -5.74
CA THR A 16 2.24 -19.54 -5.61
C THR A 16 3.03 -19.02 -4.42
N ILE A 17 3.00 -17.70 -4.17
CA ILE A 17 3.77 -17.11 -3.07
C ILE A 17 3.04 -17.32 -1.74
N ALA A 18 1.71 -17.35 -1.75
CA ALA A 18 0.89 -17.56 -0.56
C ALA A 18 1.14 -18.93 0.08
N GLU A 19 1.37 -19.98 -0.72
CA GLU A 19 1.74 -21.31 -0.23
C GLU A 19 3.05 -21.32 0.58
N ILE A 20 3.97 -20.41 0.27
CA ILE A 20 5.21 -20.23 1.02
C ILE A 20 4.94 -19.39 2.28
N ALA A 21 4.11 -18.35 2.15
CA ALA A 21 3.79 -17.44 3.24
C ALA A 21 3.01 -18.11 4.39
N THR A 22 2.14 -19.08 4.09
CA THR A 22 1.37 -19.84 5.12
C THR A 22 2.28 -20.56 6.11
N ARG A 23 3.50 -20.95 5.69
CA ARG A 23 4.48 -21.63 6.55
C ARG A 23 5.33 -20.65 7.38
N ARG A 24 5.07 -19.35 7.28
CA ARG A 24 5.87 -18.28 7.89
C ARG A 24 5.05 -17.31 8.74
N THR A 25 3.81 -17.65 9.09
CA THR A 25 2.92 -16.78 9.88
C THR A 25 3.52 -16.38 11.24
N LYS A 26 4.42 -17.19 11.80
CA LYS A 26 5.10 -16.94 13.08
C LYS A 26 6.63 -16.78 12.95
N ALA A 27 7.16 -16.63 11.73
CA ALA A 27 8.60 -16.61 11.50
C ALA A 27 9.29 -15.37 12.09
N ARG A 28 8.57 -14.23 12.13
CA ARG A 28 9.02 -12.98 12.80
C ARG A 28 10.43 -12.55 12.39
N LEU A 29 10.72 -12.57 11.09
CA LEU A 29 12.07 -12.32 10.59
C LEU A 29 12.44 -10.84 10.73
N ARG A 30 11.68 -9.98 10.06
CA ARG A 30 11.79 -8.51 10.11
C ARG A 30 10.44 -7.91 9.74
N PRO A 31 10.08 -6.73 10.28
CA PRO A 31 8.78 -6.13 10.01
C PRO A 31 8.46 -5.96 8.53
N PHE A 32 9.48 -5.61 7.73
CA PHE A 32 9.35 -5.50 6.28
C PHE A 32 8.99 -6.82 5.59
N ASP A 33 9.60 -7.94 5.99
CA ASP A 33 9.37 -9.25 5.39
C ASP A 33 7.98 -9.77 5.77
N ASP A 34 7.60 -9.59 7.04
CA ASP A 34 6.29 -9.97 7.56
C ASP A 34 5.15 -9.24 6.82
N LEU A 35 5.31 -7.94 6.53
CA LEU A 35 4.36 -7.18 5.72
C LEU A 35 4.20 -7.72 4.29
N HIS A 36 5.28 -8.26 3.69
CA HIS A 36 5.19 -8.84 2.34
C HIS A 36 4.49 -10.20 2.35
N PHE A 37 4.71 -11.01 3.40
CA PHE A 37 3.95 -12.25 3.59
C PHE A 37 2.48 -11.93 3.87
N LEU A 38 2.19 -10.97 4.74
CA LEU A 38 0.82 -10.54 5.05
C LEU A 38 0.10 -10.03 3.79
N MET A 39 0.75 -9.16 3.01
CA MET A 39 0.23 -8.68 1.73
C MET A 39 -0.11 -9.85 0.79
N THR A 40 0.75 -10.85 0.72
CA THR A 40 0.54 -12.02 -0.14
C THR A 40 -0.66 -12.85 0.31
N LEU A 41 -0.77 -13.13 1.62
CA LEU A 41 -1.88 -13.89 2.19
C LEU A 41 -3.20 -13.14 1.99
N ALA A 42 -3.23 -11.86 2.33
CA ALA A 42 -4.42 -11.00 2.21
C ALA A 42 -4.90 -10.91 0.74
N MET A 43 -4.01 -10.63 -0.20
CA MET A 43 -4.36 -10.54 -1.63
C MET A 43 -4.70 -11.89 -2.29
N SER A 44 -4.42 -13.00 -1.61
CA SER A 44 -4.86 -14.35 -2.00
C SER A 44 -6.12 -14.80 -1.28
N GLU A 45 -6.79 -13.89 -0.55
CA GLU A 45 -7.99 -14.17 0.26
C GLU A 45 -7.77 -15.24 1.35
N ARG A 46 -6.52 -15.51 1.74
CA ARG A 46 -6.16 -16.42 2.84
C ARG A 46 -6.24 -15.69 4.17
N PHE A 47 -7.44 -15.24 4.51
CA PHE A 47 -7.66 -14.33 5.63
C PHE A 47 -7.37 -14.98 6.98
N VAL A 48 -7.55 -16.29 7.13
CA VAL A 48 -7.23 -16.98 8.39
C VAL A 48 -5.73 -16.89 8.69
N GLU A 49 -4.89 -17.21 7.70
CA GLU A 49 -3.43 -17.13 7.84
C GLU A 49 -2.92 -15.69 7.88
N ALA A 50 -3.57 -14.77 7.17
CA ALA A 50 -3.26 -13.35 7.24
C ALA A 50 -3.50 -12.79 8.65
N GLU A 51 -4.64 -13.11 9.24
CA GLU A 51 -4.97 -12.71 10.61
C GLU A 51 -4.07 -13.41 11.63
N GLU A 52 -3.72 -14.70 11.45
CA GLU A 52 -2.75 -15.38 12.32
C GLU A 52 -1.38 -14.67 12.31
N LEU A 53 -0.89 -14.34 11.12
CA LEU A 53 0.37 -13.60 10.98
C LEU A 53 0.26 -12.23 11.66
N PHE A 54 -0.82 -11.49 11.39
CA PHE A 54 -1.02 -10.16 11.97
C PHE A 54 -1.13 -10.19 13.49
N SER A 55 -1.89 -11.13 14.06
CA SER A 55 -1.95 -11.35 15.51
C SER A 55 -0.58 -11.70 16.07
N SER A 56 0.22 -12.54 15.40
CA SER A 56 1.60 -12.82 15.82
C SER A 56 2.49 -11.56 15.82
N MET A 57 2.25 -10.61 14.91
CA MET A 57 2.94 -9.31 14.95
C MET A 57 2.57 -8.50 16.19
N GLN A 58 1.27 -8.49 16.55
CA GLN A 58 0.76 -7.77 17.72
C GLN A 58 1.26 -8.42 19.03
N ASP A 59 1.20 -9.74 19.12
CA ASP A 59 1.68 -10.52 20.28
C ASP A 59 3.17 -10.29 20.52
N PHE A 60 3.97 -10.18 19.46
CA PHE A 60 5.38 -9.84 19.59
C PHE A 60 5.55 -8.49 20.28
N VAL A 61 4.83 -7.45 19.85
CA VAL A 61 4.92 -6.11 20.45
C VAL A 61 4.42 -6.11 21.90
N ALA A 62 3.39 -6.90 22.21
CA ALA A 62 2.80 -6.96 23.54
C ALA A 62 3.69 -7.68 24.58
N ASN A 63 4.42 -8.72 24.15
CA ASN A 63 5.16 -9.61 25.06
C ASN A 63 6.68 -9.41 25.04
N SER A 64 7.19 -8.57 24.15
CA SER A 64 8.61 -8.26 24.06
C SER A 64 9.03 -7.25 25.13
N ASP A 65 10.23 -7.42 25.69
CA ASP A 65 10.86 -6.38 26.50
C ASP A 65 11.23 -5.17 25.63
N LYS A 66 10.59 -4.03 25.90
CA LYS A 66 10.76 -2.80 25.12
C LYS A 66 12.15 -2.18 25.29
N GLU A 67 12.86 -2.49 26.37
CA GLU A 67 14.21 -1.97 26.64
C GLU A 67 15.30 -2.76 25.90
N GLU A 68 15.05 -4.05 25.60
CA GLU A 68 16.04 -4.92 24.95
C GLU A 68 15.81 -5.10 23.42
N VAL A 69 14.56 -5.02 22.96
CA VAL A 69 14.21 -5.33 21.56
C VAL A 69 13.89 -4.05 20.77
N THR A 70 14.90 -3.55 20.07
CA THR A 70 14.81 -2.33 19.23
C THR A 70 13.76 -2.41 18.09
N LEU A 71 13.38 -3.62 17.67
CA LEU A 71 12.39 -3.82 16.60
C LEU A 71 10.94 -3.53 17.02
N ASN A 72 10.63 -3.51 18.33
CA ASN A 72 9.27 -3.26 18.81
C ASN A 72 8.72 -1.93 18.34
N GLY A 73 9.51 -0.87 18.49
CA GLY A 73 9.12 0.46 18.03
C GLY A 73 8.87 0.51 16.52
N VAL A 74 9.59 -0.29 15.73
CA VAL A 74 9.36 -0.39 14.27
C VAL A 74 8.05 -1.10 13.96
N TYR A 75 7.70 -2.16 14.70
CA TYR A 75 6.41 -2.81 14.55
C TYR A 75 5.26 -1.89 14.95
N GLU A 76 5.31 -1.32 16.15
CA GLU A 76 4.26 -0.45 16.70
C GLU A 76 4.03 0.78 15.82
N MET A 77 5.09 1.48 15.41
CA MET A 77 4.99 2.75 14.68
C MET A 77 4.66 2.57 13.19
N ALA A 78 5.12 1.49 12.55
CA ALA A 78 5.04 1.35 11.10
C ALA A 78 4.40 0.04 10.64
N ALA A 79 4.84 -1.11 11.15
CA ALA A 79 4.40 -2.38 10.57
C ALA A 79 2.96 -2.75 10.95
N ILE A 80 2.51 -2.49 12.17
CA ILE A 80 1.13 -2.78 12.59
C ILE A 80 0.12 -1.94 11.81
N PRO A 81 0.28 -0.60 11.68
CA PRO A 81 -0.61 0.20 10.83
C PRO A 81 -0.65 -0.28 9.37
N VAL A 82 0.51 -0.52 8.75
CA VAL A 82 0.56 -0.99 7.36
C VAL A 82 -0.07 -2.37 7.21
N GLY A 83 0.12 -3.26 8.19
CA GLY A 83 -0.48 -4.59 8.21
C GLY A 83 -2.01 -4.54 8.28
N GLN A 84 -2.57 -3.71 9.16
CA GLN A 84 -4.00 -3.49 9.25
C GLN A 84 -4.57 -2.92 7.94
N ALA A 85 -3.87 -1.97 7.33
CA ALA A 85 -4.26 -1.40 6.04
C ALA A 85 -4.24 -2.45 4.91
N LEU A 86 -3.27 -3.37 4.89
CA LEU A 86 -3.22 -4.45 3.90
C LEU A 86 -4.43 -5.39 3.98
N ILE A 87 -4.81 -5.79 5.20
CA ILE A 87 -6.00 -6.64 5.42
C ILE A 87 -7.27 -5.89 5.00
N SER A 88 -7.39 -4.62 5.39
CA SER A 88 -8.55 -3.78 5.06
C SER A 88 -8.69 -3.59 3.55
N TYR A 89 -7.57 -3.34 2.86
CA TYR A 89 -7.54 -3.23 1.40
C TYR A 89 -8.02 -4.50 0.69
N ALA A 90 -7.55 -5.66 1.14
CA ALA A 90 -7.95 -6.95 0.58
C ALA A 90 -9.43 -7.28 0.82
N ARG A 91 -10.03 -6.73 1.91
CA ARG A 91 -11.47 -6.83 2.19
C ARG A 91 -12.32 -5.81 1.44
N GLY A 92 -11.70 -4.89 0.70
CA GLY A 92 -12.40 -3.80 0.01
C GLY A 92 -12.79 -2.63 0.91
N ASP A 93 -12.31 -2.59 2.15
CA ASP A 93 -12.52 -1.46 3.06
C ASP A 93 -11.50 -0.35 2.81
N TYR A 94 -11.70 0.37 1.71
CA TYR A 94 -10.77 1.39 1.24
C TYR A 94 -10.77 2.65 2.10
N ASP A 95 -11.87 2.96 2.81
CA ASP A 95 -11.93 4.09 3.72
C ASP A 95 -10.97 3.90 4.89
N THR A 96 -11.01 2.73 5.54
CA THR A 96 -10.09 2.38 6.63
C THR A 96 -8.63 2.40 6.18
N VAL A 97 -8.35 1.96 4.94
CA VAL A 97 -6.99 2.06 4.37
C VAL A 97 -6.52 3.51 4.33
N VAL A 98 -7.37 4.42 3.85
CA VAL A 98 -7.02 5.85 3.76
C VAL A 98 -6.80 6.43 5.14
N ASP A 99 -7.70 6.16 6.09
CA ASP A 99 -7.64 6.70 7.45
C ASP A 99 -6.37 6.26 8.19
N ILE A 100 -5.91 5.02 7.97
CA ILE A 100 -4.66 4.52 8.55
C ILE A 100 -3.43 5.05 7.82
N MET A 101 -3.41 4.90 6.49
CA MET A 101 -2.19 5.09 5.71
C MET A 101 -1.83 6.55 5.48
N ILE A 102 -2.75 7.49 5.68
CA ILE A 102 -2.46 8.92 5.57
C ILE A 102 -1.33 9.30 6.53
N GLU A 103 -1.37 8.87 7.78
CA GLU A 103 -0.28 9.15 8.73
C GLU A 103 0.82 8.07 8.66
N ALA A 104 0.45 6.79 8.57
CA ALA A 104 1.42 5.70 8.65
C ALA A 104 2.50 5.75 7.54
N ARG A 105 2.19 6.34 6.38
CA ARG A 105 3.14 6.41 5.26
C ARG A 105 4.45 7.12 5.59
N TYR A 106 4.44 8.07 6.54
CA TYR A 106 5.63 8.82 6.95
C TYR A 106 6.57 8.01 7.84
N SER A 107 6.03 7.04 8.57
CA SER A 107 6.79 6.17 9.48
C SER A 107 7.46 4.99 8.77
N MET A 108 7.13 4.71 7.50
CA MET A 108 7.59 3.51 6.80
C MET A 108 9.11 3.45 6.56
N ARG A 109 9.85 4.56 6.71
CA ARG A 109 11.31 4.59 6.51
C ARG A 109 12.03 3.61 7.43
N VAL A 110 11.57 3.44 8.67
CA VAL A 110 12.22 2.57 9.66
C VAL A 110 12.00 1.08 9.40
N LEU A 111 11.08 0.71 8.52
CA LEU A 111 10.86 -0.69 8.12
C LEU A 111 12.10 -1.29 7.43
N GLY A 112 12.98 -0.45 6.85
CA GLY A 112 14.06 -0.93 5.99
C GLY A 112 13.52 -1.48 4.65
N GLY A 113 14.33 -2.26 3.93
CA GLY A 113 14.03 -2.71 2.57
C GLY A 113 14.24 -1.64 1.50
N SER A 114 13.81 -1.89 0.27
CA SER A 114 13.99 -0.93 -0.84
C SER A 114 12.87 0.11 -0.92
N TRP A 115 13.19 1.30 -1.43
CA TRP A 115 12.20 2.36 -1.71
C TRP A 115 11.11 1.88 -2.66
N ALA A 116 11.49 1.15 -3.70
CA ALA A 116 10.55 0.63 -4.70
C ALA A 116 9.56 -0.39 -4.11
N GLN A 117 9.95 -1.16 -3.11
CA GLN A 117 9.05 -2.09 -2.42
C GLN A 117 8.11 -1.36 -1.47
N ARG A 118 8.57 -0.33 -0.72
CA ARG A 118 7.65 0.46 0.12
C ARG A 118 6.66 1.30 -0.69
N ASP A 119 7.03 1.71 -1.91
CA ASP A 119 6.14 2.43 -2.84
C ASP A 119 4.86 1.64 -3.16
N VAL A 120 4.85 0.31 -3.02
CA VAL A 120 3.64 -0.48 -3.26
C VAL A 120 2.52 -0.13 -2.27
N TRP A 121 2.85 0.18 -1.02
CA TRP A 121 1.88 0.56 0.01
C TRP A 121 1.41 2.01 -0.15
N VAL A 122 2.26 2.90 -0.65
CA VAL A 122 1.84 4.27 -1.03
C VAL A 122 0.87 4.23 -2.22
N ARG A 123 1.14 3.36 -3.21
CA ARG A 123 0.22 3.14 -4.33
C ARG A 123 -1.11 2.54 -3.88
N MET A 124 -1.09 1.63 -2.90
CA MET A 124 -2.29 1.09 -2.27
C MET A 124 -3.12 2.20 -1.61
N LEU A 125 -2.50 3.13 -0.89
CA LEU A 125 -3.18 4.31 -0.33
C LEU A 125 -3.82 5.17 -1.43
N ILE A 126 -3.11 5.48 -2.51
CA ILE A 126 -3.65 6.26 -3.64
C ILE A 126 -4.86 5.54 -4.25
N ASP A 127 -4.73 4.25 -4.55
CA ASP A 127 -5.80 3.45 -5.12
C ASP A 127 -7.02 3.40 -4.18
N SER A 128 -6.79 3.27 -2.88
CA SER A 128 -7.86 3.28 -1.87
C SER A 128 -8.58 4.62 -1.80
N ALA A 129 -7.85 5.74 -1.89
CA ALA A 129 -8.44 7.07 -1.95
C ALA A 129 -9.32 7.26 -3.20
N ILE A 130 -8.90 6.69 -4.34
CA ILE A 130 -9.69 6.70 -5.58
C ILE A 130 -10.95 5.83 -5.43
N LYS A 131 -10.82 4.60 -4.91
CA LYS A 131 -11.92 3.64 -4.79
C LYS A 131 -12.94 3.99 -3.70
N SER A 132 -12.52 4.68 -2.64
CA SER A 132 -13.41 5.25 -1.60
C SER A 132 -14.08 6.55 -2.05
N GLY A 133 -13.80 7.06 -3.25
CA GLY A 133 -14.38 8.30 -3.75
C GLY A 133 -13.86 9.58 -3.06
N ARG A 134 -12.78 9.49 -2.27
CA ARG A 134 -12.13 10.62 -1.60
C ARG A 134 -11.26 11.42 -2.58
N ALA A 135 -11.87 11.95 -3.65
CA ALA A 135 -11.19 12.55 -4.79
C ALA A 135 -10.17 13.63 -4.40
N LYS A 136 -10.50 14.51 -3.43
CA LYS A 136 -9.55 15.55 -2.95
C LYS A 136 -8.29 14.95 -2.31
N VAL A 137 -8.43 13.86 -1.56
CA VAL A 137 -7.30 13.15 -0.95
C VAL A 137 -6.47 12.48 -2.05
N ALA A 138 -7.13 11.81 -3.00
CA ALA A 138 -6.47 11.18 -4.14
C ALA A 138 -5.66 12.20 -4.97
N ILE A 139 -6.23 13.37 -5.27
CA ILE A 139 -5.56 14.49 -5.96
C ILE A 139 -4.31 14.92 -5.21
N GLY A 140 -4.38 15.15 -3.90
CA GLY A 140 -3.22 15.53 -3.09
C GLY A 140 -2.09 14.51 -3.14
N LEU A 141 -2.42 13.23 -2.94
CA LEU A 141 -1.44 12.14 -2.98
C LEU A 141 -0.84 11.94 -4.39
N LEU A 142 -1.64 12.09 -5.44
CA LEU A 142 -1.17 12.02 -6.82
C LEU A 142 -0.26 13.21 -7.17
N ALA A 143 -0.56 14.41 -6.67
CA ALA A 143 0.30 15.58 -6.82
C ALA A 143 1.67 15.36 -6.14
N GLU A 144 1.70 14.85 -4.90
CA GLU A 144 2.94 14.46 -4.22
C GLU A 144 3.73 13.43 -5.06
N ARG A 145 3.03 12.41 -5.58
CA ARG A 145 3.64 11.38 -6.42
C ARG A 145 4.24 11.96 -7.70
N LEU A 146 3.53 12.86 -8.38
CA LEU A 146 3.98 13.48 -9.63
C LEU A 146 5.16 14.43 -9.42
N ALA A 147 5.25 15.08 -8.26
CA ALA A 147 6.44 15.84 -7.90
C ALA A 147 7.68 14.94 -7.78
N ALA A 148 7.53 13.74 -7.22
CA ALA A 148 8.62 12.77 -7.09
C ALA A 148 8.90 11.96 -8.38
N GLN A 149 7.89 11.72 -9.20
CA GLN A 149 7.95 10.89 -10.41
C GLN A 149 7.25 11.58 -11.60
N PRO A 150 7.78 12.71 -12.10
CA PRO A 150 7.12 13.53 -13.12
C PRO A 150 7.00 12.86 -14.48
N SER A 151 7.76 11.80 -14.74
CA SER A 151 7.73 10.99 -15.97
C SER A 151 6.73 9.81 -15.91
N SER A 152 5.96 9.66 -14.82
CA SER A 152 4.98 8.58 -14.70
C SER A 152 3.68 8.91 -15.45
N ALA A 153 3.59 8.52 -16.72
CA ALA A 153 2.37 8.67 -17.52
C ALA A 153 1.10 8.09 -16.83
N PRO A 154 1.13 6.90 -16.20
CA PRO A 154 -0.05 6.39 -15.48
C PRO A 154 -0.49 7.29 -14.31
N SER A 155 0.45 7.91 -13.59
CA SER A 155 0.11 8.84 -12.50
C SER A 155 -0.57 10.10 -13.03
N TRP A 156 -0.13 10.63 -14.18
CA TRP A 156 -0.75 11.78 -14.83
C TRP A 156 -2.19 11.49 -15.27
N HIS A 157 -2.43 10.29 -15.80
CA HIS A 157 -3.78 9.88 -16.20
C HIS A 157 -4.71 9.78 -14.99
N LEU A 158 -4.30 9.10 -13.91
CA LEU A 158 -5.08 9.04 -12.67
C LEU A 158 -5.35 10.44 -12.10
N TYR A 159 -4.35 11.33 -12.11
CA TYR A 159 -4.51 12.70 -11.63
C TYR A 159 -5.53 13.50 -12.45
N SER A 160 -5.53 13.31 -13.78
CA SER A 160 -6.53 13.89 -14.67
C SER A 160 -7.95 13.44 -14.32
N GLU A 161 -8.17 12.13 -14.16
CA GLU A 161 -9.48 11.58 -13.86
C GLU A 161 -10.03 12.07 -12.51
N GLU A 162 -9.19 12.13 -11.47
CA GLU A 162 -9.64 12.66 -10.17
C GLU A 162 -9.95 14.17 -10.22
N LEU A 163 -9.18 14.96 -10.99
CA LEU A 163 -9.48 16.38 -11.21
C LEU A 163 -10.83 16.58 -11.91
N ARG A 164 -11.19 15.71 -12.87
CA ARG A 164 -12.51 15.75 -13.53
C ARG A 164 -13.65 15.54 -12.53
N LYS A 165 -13.49 14.60 -11.59
CA LYS A 165 -14.52 14.30 -10.56
C LYS A 165 -14.87 15.51 -9.69
N ILE A 166 -13.95 16.46 -9.51
CA ILE A 166 -14.20 17.70 -8.75
C ILE A 166 -14.53 18.91 -9.64
N GLY A 167 -14.70 18.72 -10.95
CA GLY A 167 -15.03 19.78 -11.91
C GLY A 167 -13.84 20.62 -12.39
N ALA A 168 -12.60 20.28 -12.02
CA ALA A 168 -11.38 20.99 -12.44
C ALA A 168 -10.98 20.59 -13.89
N THR A 169 -11.86 20.89 -14.84
CA THR A 169 -11.81 20.35 -16.22
C THR A 169 -10.58 20.82 -16.99
N LEU A 170 -10.15 22.07 -16.81
CA LEU A 170 -8.99 22.62 -17.51
C LEU A 170 -7.68 21.99 -17.01
N GLU A 171 -7.55 21.84 -15.69
CA GLU A 171 -6.41 21.21 -15.03
C GLU A 171 -6.34 19.73 -15.39
N ALA A 172 -7.49 19.05 -15.39
CA ALA A 172 -7.59 17.66 -15.82
C ALA A 172 -7.09 17.48 -17.25
N GLU A 173 -7.50 18.35 -18.17
CA GLU A 173 -7.08 18.26 -19.56
C GLU A 173 -5.57 18.49 -19.74
N LYS A 174 -5.00 19.47 -19.03
CA LYS A 174 -3.54 19.67 -18.97
C LYS A 174 -2.81 18.43 -18.46
N ALA A 175 -3.32 17.80 -17.41
CA ALA A 175 -2.75 16.58 -16.85
C ALA A 175 -2.82 15.40 -17.83
N ARG A 176 -3.94 15.24 -18.55
CA ARG A 176 -4.11 14.22 -19.58
C ARG A 176 -3.08 14.37 -20.70
N LEU A 177 -2.99 15.56 -21.29
CA LEU A 177 -2.04 15.89 -22.35
C LEU A 177 -0.59 15.66 -21.91
N LYS A 178 -0.26 15.99 -20.65
CA LYS A 178 1.07 15.72 -20.10
C LYS A 178 1.34 14.21 -20.04
N GLY A 179 0.40 13.41 -19.56
CA GLY A 179 0.52 11.95 -19.54
C GLY A 179 0.74 11.35 -20.92
N GLU A 180 -0.01 11.81 -21.93
CA GLU A 180 0.11 11.35 -23.32
C GLU A 180 1.47 11.69 -23.93
N SER A 181 1.98 12.90 -23.70
CA SER A 181 3.29 13.32 -24.21
C SER A 181 4.46 12.44 -23.74
N LEU A 182 4.29 11.70 -22.63
CA LEU A 182 5.29 10.80 -22.07
C LEU A 182 5.26 9.39 -22.68
N LEU A 183 4.21 9.04 -23.42
CA LEU A 183 4.06 7.72 -24.06
C LEU A 183 4.50 7.70 -25.54
N VAL A 184 4.75 8.87 -26.13
CA VAL A 184 5.11 9.05 -27.55
C VAL A 184 6.64 9.20 -27.72
N GLN A 185 7.42 8.80 -26.71
CA GLN A 185 8.90 8.78 -26.74
C GLN A 185 9.42 7.40 -27.10
#